data_AF-A0A0T8UCX1-F1
#
_entry.id   AF-A0A0T8UCX1-F1
#
_cell.length_a   1.000
_cell.length_b   1.000
_cell.length_c   1.000
_cell.angle_alpha   90.00
_cell.angle_beta   90.00
_cell.angle_gamma   90.00
#
_symmetry.space_group_name_H-M   'P 1'
#
loop_
_entity.id
_entity.type
_entity.pdbx_description
1 polymer ?
#
loop_
_entity_poly.entity_id
_entity_poly.type
_entity_poly.pdbx_seq_one_letter_code
_entity_poly.pdbx_strand_id
1 'polypeptide(L)'
;MKLKLCIIGFFFCLIATIGLVTISDTEIPIPLPIDGAFSIQGKSNLSNNEIYEMVRDLSKTEKVTIYKPIVQSSGQLKYVNFDDVNNEQLKSAPIIGMYYTLGKMDVDSLKPLTMTGL
;
A
#
# COMPACT_ATOMS: atom_id res chain seq x y z
N MET A 1 7.90 44.55 -33.11
CA MET A 1 7.36 44.45 -31.73
C MET A 1 6.34 43.31 -31.56
N LYS A 2 5.39 43.10 -32.48
CA LYS A 2 4.32 42.09 -32.35
C LYS A 2 4.82 40.64 -32.22
N LEU A 3 5.86 40.24 -32.96
CA LEU A 3 6.40 38.88 -32.94
C LEU A 3 7.02 38.49 -31.58
N LYS A 4 7.69 39.44 -30.91
CA LYS A 4 8.33 39.20 -29.60
C LYS A 4 7.30 38.90 -28.51
N LEU A 5 6.13 39.54 -28.58
CA LEU A 5 5.05 39.33 -27.61
C LEU A 5 4.39 37.96 -27.79
N CYS A 6 4.19 37.51 -29.04
CA CYS A 6 3.66 36.17 -29.33
C CYS A 6 4.58 35.06 -28.81
N ILE A 7 5.89 35.21 -28.94
CA ILE A 7 6.86 34.21 -28.47
C ILE A 7 6.80 34.09 -26.94
N ILE A 8 6.74 35.22 -26.22
CA ILE A 8 6.64 35.22 -24.75
C ILE A 8 5.33 34.57 -24.28
N GLY A 9 4.20 34.88 -24.93
CA GLY A 9 2.91 34.26 -24.63
C GLY A 9 2.91 32.75 -24.88
N PHE A 10 3.57 32.29 -25.95
CA PHE A 10 3.71 30.87 -26.25
C PHE A 10 4.51 30.12 -25.18
N PHE A 11 5.64 30.67 -24.73
CA PHE A 11 6.43 30.07 -23.65
C PHE A 11 5.68 30.05 -22.32
N PHE A 12 4.90 31.09 -21.99
CA PHE A 12 4.06 31.11 -20.80
C PHE A 12 2.98 30.02 -20.85
N CYS A 13 2.29 29.88 -21.99
CA CYS A 13 1.32 28.81 -22.17
C CYS A 13 1.97 27.43 -22.05
N LEU A 14 3.14 27.22 -22.65
CA LEU A 14 3.88 25.94 -22.58
C LEU A 14 4.25 25.58 -21.13
N ILE A 15 4.77 26.55 -20.36
CA ILE A 15 5.11 26.33 -18.94
C ILE A 15 3.86 26.05 -18.12
N ALA A 16 2.74 26.73 -18.39
CA ALA A 16 1.48 26.50 -17.70
C ALA A 16 0.91 25.10 -17.96
N THR A 17 0.96 24.59 -19.22
CA THR A 17 0.54 23.21 -19.51
C THR A 17 1.46 22.19 -18.87
N ILE A 18 2.78 22.39 -18.91
CA ILE A 18 3.73 21.46 -18.25
C ILE A 18 3.49 21.44 -16.74
N GLY A 19 3.34 22.61 -16.10
CA GLY A 19 3.04 22.74 -14.67
C GLY A 19 1.74 22.06 -14.27
N LEU A 20 0.68 22.19 -15.08
CA LEU A 20 -0.61 21.53 -14.85
C LEU A 20 -0.47 20.00 -14.92
N VAL A 21 0.26 19.47 -15.92
CA VAL A 21 0.47 18.02 -16.08
C VAL A 21 1.32 17.44 -14.96
N THR A 22 2.31 18.18 -14.45
CA THR A 22 3.17 17.71 -13.35
C THR A 22 2.51 17.71 -11.97
N ILE A 23 1.43 18.47 -11.75
CA ILE A 23 0.71 18.50 -10.45
C ILE A 23 -0.40 17.42 -10.39
N SER A 24 -0.78 16.84 -11.53
CA SER A 24 -1.72 15.70 -11.58
C SER A 24 -1.16 14.40 -10.99
N ASP A 25 0.14 14.35 -10.63
CA ASP A 25 0.77 13.24 -9.90
C ASP A 25 0.51 13.32 -8.38
N THR A 26 -0.41 14.18 -7.95
CA THR A 26 -1.14 13.96 -6.70
C THR A 26 -2.24 12.96 -7.00
N GLU A 27 -1.86 11.69 -7.18
CA GLU A 27 -2.80 10.56 -7.19
C GLU A 27 -3.74 10.75 -6.00
N ILE A 28 -5.02 11.01 -6.28
CA ILE A 28 -6.07 11.03 -5.26
C ILE A 28 -5.91 9.68 -4.58
N PRO A 29 -5.54 9.63 -3.27
CA PRO A 29 -5.25 8.37 -2.61
C PRO A 29 -6.49 7.51 -2.79
N ILE A 30 -6.36 6.40 -3.50
CA ILE A 30 -7.48 5.50 -3.77
C ILE A 30 -7.97 5.09 -2.39
N PRO A 31 -9.17 5.52 -1.95
CA PRO A 31 -9.64 5.17 -0.64
C PRO A 31 -9.93 3.68 -0.71
N LEU A 32 -9.02 2.88 -0.17
CA LEU A 32 -9.35 1.50 0.10
C LEU A 32 -10.55 1.54 1.06
N PRO A 33 -11.61 0.75 0.78
CA PRO A 33 -12.63 0.53 1.79
C PRO A 33 -11.95 -0.24 2.94
N ILE A 34 -11.57 0.48 3.97
CA ILE A 34 -10.86 -0.06 5.14
C ILE A 34 -11.85 -0.05 6.30
N ASP A 35 -12.21 -1.23 6.77
CA ASP A 35 -13.06 -1.42 7.95
C ASP A 35 -12.24 -1.57 9.23
N GLY A 36 -10.94 -1.87 9.11
CA GLY A 36 -10.03 -2.06 10.24
C GLY A 36 -8.55 -2.04 9.86
N ALA A 37 -7.68 -1.97 10.86
CA ALA A 37 -6.24 -2.04 10.69
C ALA A 37 -5.56 -2.67 11.91
N PHE A 38 -4.44 -3.35 11.68
CA PHE A 38 -3.55 -3.83 12.73
C PHE A 38 -2.09 -3.66 12.31
N SER A 39 -1.16 -3.66 13.27
CA SER A 39 0.27 -3.58 13.00
C SER A 39 0.98 -4.82 13.48
N ILE A 40 1.91 -5.35 12.68
CA ILE A 40 2.87 -6.35 13.14
C ILE A 40 4.14 -5.61 13.57
N GLN A 41 4.57 -5.85 14.80
CA GLN A 41 5.80 -5.30 15.38
C GLN A 41 6.67 -6.46 15.91
N GLY A 42 7.82 -6.15 16.49
CA GLY A 42 8.67 -7.18 17.10
C GLY A 42 9.42 -8.08 16.10
N LYS A 43 9.89 -9.22 16.61
CA LYS A 43 10.69 -10.18 15.85
C LYS A 43 10.19 -11.58 16.15
N SER A 44 9.58 -12.20 15.14
CA SER A 44 9.13 -13.59 15.24
C SER A 44 10.31 -14.56 15.19
N ASN A 45 10.10 -15.74 15.78
CA ASN A 45 10.97 -16.91 15.58
C ASN A 45 10.69 -17.64 14.25
N LEU A 46 9.60 -17.28 13.55
CA LEU A 46 9.21 -17.86 12.27
C LEU A 46 9.81 -17.08 11.10
N SER A 47 9.92 -17.76 9.95
CA SER A 47 10.29 -17.10 8.70
C SER A 47 9.18 -16.18 8.20
N ASN A 48 9.54 -15.16 7.40
CA ASN A 48 8.57 -14.24 6.83
C ASN A 48 7.45 -14.95 6.04
N ASN A 49 7.79 -16.04 5.34
CA ASN A 49 6.80 -16.81 4.59
C ASN A 49 5.77 -17.47 5.51
N GLU A 50 6.20 -18.04 6.63
CA GLU A 50 5.28 -18.63 7.62
C GLU A 50 4.35 -17.57 8.22
N ILE A 51 4.87 -16.36 8.48
CA ILE A 51 4.03 -15.23 8.91
C ILE A 51 3.01 -14.87 7.83
N TYR A 52 3.43 -14.80 6.57
CA TYR A 52 2.52 -14.47 5.48
C TYR A 52 1.45 -15.53 5.23
N GLU A 53 1.76 -16.81 5.42
CA GLU A 53 0.75 -17.88 5.39
C GLU A 53 -0.24 -17.76 6.55
N MET A 54 0.22 -17.48 7.77
CA MET A 54 -0.70 -17.25 8.90
C MET A 54 -1.62 -16.04 8.66
N VAL A 55 -1.10 -14.94 8.10
CA VAL A 55 -1.93 -13.77 7.73
C VAL A 55 -2.93 -14.14 6.64
N ARG A 56 -2.54 -14.96 5.65
CA ARG A 56 -3.45 -15.46 4.61
C ARG A 56 -4.54 -16.36 5.19
N ASP A 57 -4.21 -17.23 6.13
CA ASP A 57 -5.19 -18.11 6.77
C ASP A 57 -6.12 -17.35 7.70
N LEU A 58 -5.63 -16.26 8.33
CA LEU A 58 -6.45 -15.31 9.07
C LEU A 58 -7.48 -14.63 8.15
N SER A 59 -7.05 -14.13 6.99
CA SER A 59 -7.92 -13.57 5.92
C SER A 59 -9.11 -14.50 5.63
N LYS A 60 -8.82 -15.78 5.38
CA LYS A 60 -9.83 -16.81 5.06
C LYS A 60 -10.74 -17.14 6.25
N THR A 61 -10.18 -17.25 7.45
CA THR A 61 -10.92 -17.63 8.67
C THR A 61 -11.94 -16.57 9.03
N GLU A 62 -11.51 -15.31 8.99
CA GLU A 62 -12.31 -14.14 9.36
C GLU A 62 -13.18 -13.66 8.19
N LYS A 63 -12.98 -14.20 6.99
CA LYS A 63 -13.67 -13.81 5.75
C LYS A 63 -13.53 -12.30 5.48
N VAL A 64 -12.33 -11.79 5.72
CA VAL A 64 -11.93 -10.40 5.46
C VAL A 64 -10.88 -10.39 4.37
N THR A 65 -10.72 -9.28 3.66
CA THR A 65 -9.58 -9.11 2.75
C THR A 65 -8.49 -8.32 3.46
N ILE A 66 -7.27 -8.87 3.50
CA ILE A 66 -6.13 -8.22 4.15
C ILE A 66 -5.19 -7.61 3.10
N TYR A 67 -4.86 -6.34 3.29
CA TYR A 67 -3.94 -5.57 2.46
C TYR A 67 -2.69 -5.16 3.21
N LYS A 68 -1.54 -5.20 2.52
CA LYS A 68 -0.29 -4.61 3.01
C LYS A 68 0.21 -3.50 2.10
N PRO A 69 0.48 -2.30 2.64
CA PRO A 69 1.14 -1.25 1.90
C PRO A 69 2.63 -1.61 1.68
N ILE A 70 3.09 -1.45 0.45
CA ILE A 70 4.49 -1.62 0.04
C ILE A 70 4.87 -0.38 -0.77
N VAL A 71 5.97 0.26 -0.40
CA VAL A 71 6.52 1.39 -1.16
C VAL A 71 7.19 0.86 -2.41
N GLN A 72 6.74 1.31 -3.58
CA GLN A 72 7.38 1.00 -4.86
C GLN A 72 8.63 1.85 -5.07
N SER A 73 9.48 1.48 -6.03
CA SER A 73 10.67 2.27 -6.40
C SER A 73 10.33 3.69 -6.89
N SER A 74 9.11 3.92 -7.38
CA SER A 74 8.59 5.25 -7.74
C SER A 74 8.26 6.12 -6.52
N GLY A 75 8.30 5.59 -5.29
CA GLY A 75 7.86 6.27 -4.08
C GLY A 75 6.35 6.17 -3.82
N GLN A 76 5.58 5.59 -4.74
CA GLN A 76 4.15 5.37 -4.59
C GLN A 76 3.85 4.15 -3.69
N LEU A 77 2.73 4.19 -2.97
CA LEU A 77 2.25 3.06 -2.16
C LEU A 77 1.45 2.08 -3.02
N LYS A 78 1.84 0.81 -3.00
CA LYS A 78 1.05 -0.31 -3.52
C LYS A 78 0.41 -1.05 -2.37
N TYR A 79 -0.89 -1.27 -2.43
CA TYR A 79 -1.58 -2.14 -1.48
C TYR A 79 -1.72 -3.52 -2.06
N VAL A 80 -1.01 -4.47 -1.46
CA VAL A 80 -1.00 -5.87 -1.89
C VAL A 80 -2.09 -6.64 -1.16
N ASN A 81 -3.02 -7.22 -1.92
CA ASN A 81 -4.03 -8.15 -1.41
C ASN A 81 -3.39 -9.52 -1.14
N PHE A 82 -3.57 -10.05 0.08
CA PHE A 82 -3.09 -11.37 0.47
C PHE A 82 -3.81 -12.53 -0.21
N ASP A 83 -5.04 -12.34 -0.69
CA ASP A 83 -5.79 -13.38 -1.38
C ASP A 83 -5.28 -13.59 -2.81
N ASP A 84 -4.87 -12.50 -3.48
CA ASP A 84 -4.53 -12.49 -4.92
C ASP A 84 -3.04 -12.65 -5.23
N VAL A 85 -2.15 -12.42 -4.25
CA VAL A 85 -0.71 -12.37 -4.51
C VAL A 85 -0.02 -13.72 -4.38
N ASN A 86 0.89 -14.01 -5.33
CA ASN A 86 1.86 -15.08 -5.22
C ASN A 86 2.95 -14.71 -4.19
N ASN A 87 3.28 -15.62 -3.29
CA ASN A 87 4.20 -15.40 -2.16
C ASN A 87 5.54 -14.75 -2.55
N GLU A 88 5.97 -14.89 -3.81
CA GLU A 88 7.19 -14.28 -4.36
C GLU A 88 7.24 -12.75 -4.21
N GLN A 89 6.12 -12.04 -4.41
CA GLN A 89 6.07 -10.58 -4.22
C GLN A 89 6.16 -10.17 -2.74
N LEU A 90 5.77 -11.05 -1.83
CA LEU A 90 5.81 -10.81 -0.39
C LEU A 90 7.16 -11.17 0.23
N LYS A 91 7.93 -12.11 -0.36
CA LYS A 91 9.26 -12.54 0.12
C LYS A 91 10.22 -11.36 0.35
N SER A 92 10.18 -10.34 -0.50
CA SER A 92 11.05 -9.16 -0.40
C SER A 92 10.50 -8.05 0.49
N ALA A 93 9.23 -8.13 0.90
CA ALA A 93 8.61 -7.14 1.77
C ALA A 93 8.86 -7.48 3.25
N PRO A 94 9.24 -6.49 4.10
CA PRO A 94 9.42 -6.73 5.53
C PRO A 94 8.09 -7.06 6.18
N ILE A 95 7.98 -8.09 7.03
CA ILE A 95 6.71 -8.45 7.71
C ILE A 95 6.18 -7.34 8.65
N ILE A 96 7.08 -6.55 9.20
CA ILE A 96 6.75 -5.44 10.11
C ILE A 96 6.01 -4.35 9.34
N GLY A 97 4.98 -3.78 9.97
CA GLY A 97 4.25 -2.64 9.44
C GLY A 97 2.74 -2.77 9.61
N MET A 98 2.04 -1.83 8.97
CA MET A 98 0.58 -1.77 8.98
C MET A 98 -0.03 -2.78 8.02
N TYR A 99 -1.16 -3.35 8.44
CA TYR A 99 -2.04 -4.21 7.66
C TYR A 99 -3.44 -3.62 7.75
N TYR A 100 -4.16 -3.62 6.64
CA TYR A 100 -5.51 -3.06 6.54
C TYR A 100 -6.49 -4.15 6.18
N THR A 101 -7.70 -4.10 6.71
CA THR A 101 -8.74 -5.08 6.45
C THR A 101 -9.95 -4.43 5.80
N LEU A 102 -10.50 -5.10 4.79
CA LEU A 102 -11.87 -4.91 4.32
C LEU A 102 -12.71 -6.02 4.96
N GLY A 103 -13.64 -5.65 5.81
CA GLY A 103 -14.30 -6.53 6.77
C GLY A 103 -13.80 -6.34 8.21
N LYS A 104 -14.69 -6.63 9.16
CA LYS A 104 -14.41 -6.58 10.60
C LYS A 104 -13.78 -7.90 11.06
N MET A 105 -12.79 -7.79 11.93
CA MET A 105 -12.06 -8.92 12.48
C MET A 105 -12.09 -8.86 14.00
N ASP A 106 -12.21 -10.02 14.66
CA ASP A 106 -12.05 -10.07 16.11
C ASP A 106 -10.58 -9.85 16.48
N VAL A 107 -10.33 -9.06 17.52
CA VAL A 107 -8.98 -8.86 18.06
C VAL A 107 -8.39 -10.17 18.56
N ASP A 108 -9.24 -11.10 19.03
CA ASP A 108 -8.81 -12.41 19.51
C ASP A 108 -8.23 -13.28 18.38
N SER A 109 -8.62 -13.03 17.13
CA SER A 109 -8.09 -13.73 15.96
C SER A 109 -6.64 -13.36 15.65
N LEU A 110 -6.10 -12.27 16.23
CA LEU A 110 -4.69 -11.90 16.15
C LEU A 110 -3.80 -12.65 17.16
N LYS A 111 -4.37 -13.28 18.21
CA LYS A 111 -3.60 -13.98 19.25
C LYS A 111 -2.57 -14.98 18.71
N PRO A 112 -2.87 -15.80 17.67
CA PRO A 112 -1.88 -16.71 17.10
C PRO A 112 -0.62 -16.01 16.59
N LEU A 113 -0.75 -14.82 15.98
CA LEU A 113 0.39 -14.03 15.51
C LEU A 113 1.25 -13.56 16.69
N THR A 114 0.62 -13.05 17.75
CA THR A 114 1.30 -12.60 18.97
C THR A 114 2.06 -13.73 19.67
N MET A 115 1.53 -14.95 19.65
CA MET A 115 2.20 -16.13 20.22
C MET A 115 3.53 -16.47 19.52
N THR A 116 3.78 -15.92 18.33
CA THR A 116 5.05 -16.12 17.59
C THR A 116 6.14 -15.13 17.97
N GLY A 117 5.85 -14.17 18.87
CA GLY A 117 6.78 -13.11 19.29
C GLY A 117 6.60 -11.79 18.52
N LEU A 118 5.46 -11.61 17.85
CA LEU A 118 5.06 -10.41 17.12
C LEU A 118 4.16 -9.47 17.96
#